data_AF-A0A3P7KYL4-F1
#
_entry.id   AF-A0A3P7KYL4-F1
#
_cell.length_a   1.000
_cell.length_b   1.000
_cell.length_c   1.000
_cell.angle_alpha   90.00
_cell.angle_beta   90.00
_cell.angle_gamma   90.00
#
_symmetry.space_group_name_H-M   'P 1'
#
loop_
_entity.id
_entity.type
_entity.pdbx_description
1 polymer ?
#
loop_
_entity_poly.entity_id
_entity_poly.type
_entity_poly.pdbx_seq_one_letter_code
_entity_poly.pdbx_strand_id
1 'polypeptide(L)'
;NGSLKQWLDKAIPLSVEERSDSLAENSTLAEAHENCARDGETDSSTVDHHFICYLNYKDTLLELDSRAPSPLICGLTSDATFLKDVGNSCKALMKKLENISFSALGIVRASQ
;
A
#
# COMPACT_ATOMS: atom_id res chain seq x y z
N ASN A 1 -19.12 5.20 -5.67
CA ASN A 1 -19.52 6.20 -4.65
C ASN A 1 -19.18 5.67 -3.28
N GLY A 2 -18.15 6.21 -2.63
CA GLY A 2 -17.72 5.83 -1.28
C GLY A 2 -16.67 6.83 -0.78
N SER A 3 -16.44 6.90 0.53
CA SER A 3 -15.59 7.93 1.17
C SER A 3 -14.18 7.97 0.58
N LEU A 4 -13.58 6.81 0.29
CA LEU A 4 -12.28 6.72 -0.37
C LEU A 4 -12.27 7.36 -1.76
N LYS A 5 -13.31 7.10 -2.58
CA LYS A 5 -13.45 7.70 -3.92
C LYS A 5 -13.64 9.21 -3.84
N GLN A 6 -14.46 9.68 -2.90
CA GLN A 6 -14.70 11.12 -2.70
C GLN A 6 -13.42 11.85 -2.28
N TRP A 7 -12.63 11.26 -1.38
CA TRP A 7 -11.32 11.80 -1.02
C TRP A 7 -10.36 11.75 -2.21
N LEU A 8 -10.29 10.63 -2.92
CA LEU A 8 -9.39 10.48 -4.07
C LEU A 8 -9.66 11.53 -5.15
N ASP A 9 -10.92 11.82 -5.47
CA ASP A 9 -11.29 12.83 -6.44
C ASP A 9 -10.82 14.24 -6.06
N LYS A 10 -10.80 14.55 -4.76
CA LYS A 10 -10.26 15.81 -4.23
C LYS A 10 -8.73 15.82 -4.17
N ALA A 11 -8.12 14.65 -3.96
CA ALA A 11 -6.68 14.47 -3.77
C ALA A 11 -5.86 14.45 -5.08
N ILE A 12 -6.47 14.05 -6.21
CA ILE A 12 -5.81 14.01 -7.52
C ILE A 12 -5.13 15.32 -7.92
N PRO A 13 -5.79 16.50 -7.84
CA PRO A 13 -5.18 17.76 -8.28
C PRO A 13 -4.15 18.34 -7.28
N LEU A 14 -4.05 17.79 -6.07
CA LEU A 14 -3.16 18.30 -5.02
C LEU A 14 -1.69 17.91 -5.25
N SER A 15 -0.77 18.74 -4.76
CA SER A 15 0.63 18.37 -4.60
C SER A 15 0.81 17.19 -3.63
N VAL A 16 2.02 16.65 -3.50
CA VAL A 16 2.28 15.49 -2.64
C VAL A 16 2.02 15.84 -1.17
N GLU A 17 2.48 17.01 -0.75
CA GLU A 17 2.34 17.52 0.61
C GLU A 17 0.87 17.80 0.94
N GLU A 18 0.19 18.57 0.08
CA GLU A 18 -1.25 18.88 0.26
C GLU A 18 -2.11 17.62 0.24
N ARG A 19 -1.74 16.61 -0.57
CA ARG A 19 -2.43 15.32 -0.59
C ARG A 19 -2.26 14.56 0.72
N SER A 20 -1.06 14.60 1.30
CA SER A 20 -0.76 14.01 2.60
C SER A 20 -1.58 14.68 3.69
N ASP A 21 -1.56 16.01 3.76
CA ASP A 21 -2.33 16.79 4.74
C ASP A 21 -3.83 16.51 4.60
N SER A 22 -4.35 16.50 3.36
CA SER A 22 -5.75 16.20 3.10
C SER A 22 -6.17 14.79 3.54
N LEU A 23 -5.28 13.79 3.51
CA LEU A 23 -5.57 12.46 4.04
C LEU A 23 -5.56 12.46 5.58
N ALA A 24 -4.57 13.10 6.18
CA ALA A 24 -4.41 13.19 7.63
C ALA A 24 -5.62 13.89 8.30
N GLU A 25 -6.17 14.90 7.64
CA GLU A 25 -7.34 15.65 8.13
C GLU A 25 -8.69 14.99 7.80
N ASN A 26 -8.70 13.87 7.07
CA ASN A 26 -9.93 13.20 6.67
C ASN A 26 -10.50 12.33 7.81
N SER A 27 -11.34 12.94 8.65
CA SER A 27 -11.96 12.26 9.78
C SER A 27 -12.79 11.04 9.39
N THR A 28 -13.45 11.05 8.23
CA THR A 28 -14.25 9.90 7.77
C THR A 28 -13.39 8.68 7.46
N LEU A 29 -12.24 8.87 6.81
CA LEU A 29 -11.31 7.78 6.54
C LEU A 29 -10.57 7.35 7.81
N ALA A 30 -10.23 8.28 8.69
CA ALA A 30 -9.61 7.99 9.98
C ALA A 30 -10.53 7.13 10.87
N GLU A 31 -11.82 7.49 10.96
CA GLU A 31 -12.81 6.71 11.72
C GLU A 31 -13.01 5.32 11.13
N ALA A 32 -13.08 5.20 9.80
CA ALA A 32 -13.16 3.89 9.14
C ALA A 32 -11.91 3.03 9.42
N HIS A 33 -10.72 3.62 9.42
CA HIS A 33 -9.48 2.95 9.77
C HIS A 33 -9.47 2.47 11.23
N GLU A 34 -9.84 3.35 12.17
CA GLU A 34 -9.93 3.03 13.60
C GLU A 34 -10.96 1.92 13.88
N ASN A 35 -12.11 1.94 13.21
CA ASN A 35 -13.10 0.87 13.33
C ASN A 35 -12.50 -0.48 12.90
N CYS A 36 -11.85 -0.54 11.74
CA CYS A 36 -11.19 -1.77 11.28
C CYS A 36 -10.05 -2.21 12.19
N ALA A 37 -9.31 -1.29 12.79
CA ALA A 37 -8.22 -1.61 13.72
C ALA A 37 -8.72 -2.27 15.01
N ARG A 38 -9.92 -1.89 15.49
CA ARG A 38 -10.56 -2.46 16.69
C ARG A 38 -11.22 -3.83 16.46
N ASP A 39 -11.56 -4.15 15.22
CA ASP A 39 -12.21 -5.42 14.86
C ASP A 39 -11.23 -6.62 14.83
N GLY A 40 -9.92 -6.37 14.95
CA GLY A 40 -8.89 -7.42 14.96
C GLY A 40 -8.86 -8.24 16.25
N GLU A 41 -8.40 -9.48 16.17
CA GLU A 41 -8.25 -10.39 17.32
C GLU A 41 -6.99 -10.11 18.17
N THR A 42 -6.12 -9.20 17.73
CA THR A 42 -4.81 -8.91 18.34
C THR A 42 -4.73 -7.47 18.83
N ASP A 43 -3.98 -7.24 19.92
CA ASP A 43 -3.75 -5.90 20.48
C ASP A 43 -2.99 -4.98 19.51
N SER A 44 -3.34 -3.69 19.50
CA SER A 44 -2.81 -2.66 18.61
C SER A 44 -1.74 -1.75 19.26
N SER A 45 -1.30 -2.09 20.47
CA SER A 45 -0.42 -1.25 21.30
C SER A 45 1.02 -1.07 20.78
N THR A 46 1.46 -1.87 19.80
CA THR A 46 2.81 -1.81 19.22
C THR A 46 2.76 -1.79 17.69
N VAL A 47 3.48 -0.84 17.08
CA VAL A 47 3.62 -0.75 15.61
C VAL A 47 4.98 -1.32 15.22
N ASP A 48 5.03 -2.64 15.06
CA ASP A 48 6.27 -3.36 14.71
C ASP A 48 6.41 -3.62 13.20
N HIS A 49 5.36 -3.29 12.43
CA HIS A 49 5.27 -3.62 11.00
C HIS A 49 4.94 -2.40 10.15
N HIS A 50 5.47 -2.43 8.92
CA HIS A 50 5.30 -1.38 7.93
C HIS A 50 4.70 -1.96 6.65
N PHE A 51 3.71 -1.27 6.08
CA PHE A 51 3.12 -1.65 4.80
C PHE A 51 3.86 -0.98 3.64
N ILE A 52 4.22 -1.78 2.65
CA ILE A 52 4.63 -1.31 1.32
C ILE A 52 3.66 -1.88 0.28
N CYS A 53 3.50 -1.17 -0.83
CA CYS A 53 2.60 -1.58 -1.92
C CYS A 53 3.36 -1.70 -3.22
N TYR A 54 3.08 -2.74 -4.01
CA TYR A 54 3.59 -2.87 -5.36
C TYR A 54 2.46 -2.66 -6.38
N LEU A 55 2.76 -1.99 -7.50
CA LEU A 55 1.83 -1.83 -8.62
C LEU A 55 2.50 -1.95 -9.99
N ASN A 56 1.73 -2.39 -10.98
CA ASN A 56 2.09 -2.24 -12.39
C ASN A 56 1.65 -0.86 -12.87
N TYR A 57 2.61 0.02 -13.18
CA TYR A 57 2.34 1.30 -13.82
C TYR A 57 3.05 1.36 -15.17
N LYS A 58 2.30 1.25 -16.27
CA LYS A 58 2.82 1.27 -17.65
C LYS A 58 3.98 0.27 -17.84
N ASP A 59 3.74 -0.99 -17.51
CA ASP A 59 4.69 -2.10 -17.60
C ASP A 59 5.97 -1.92 -16.75
N THR A 60 5.91 -1.01 -15.77
CA THR A 60 6.96 -0.77 -14.79
C THR A 60 6.47 -1.22 -13.41
N LEU A 61 7.26 -2.07 -12.75
CA LEU A 61 7.01 -2.48 -11.37
C LEU A 61 7.47 -1.37 -10.44
N LEU A 62 6.52 -0.75 -9.74
CA LEU A 62 6.79 0.27 -8.74
C LEU A 62 6.52 -0.26 -7.35
N GLU A 63 7.39 0.08 -6.40
CA GLU A 63 7.17 -0.04 -4.96
C GLU A 63 6.83 1.35 -4.39
N LEU A 64 5.77 1.41 -3.60
CA LEU A 64 5.34 2.58 -2.84
C LEU A 64 5.58 2.30 -1.35
N ASP A 65 6.50 3.05 -0.77
CA ASP A 65 6.78 3.09 0.67
C ASP A 65 6.60 4.56 1.13
N SER A 66 5.73 4.80 2.11
CA SER A 66 5.47 6.15 2.64
C SER A 66 6.67 6.80 3.35
N ARG A 67 7.71 6.03 3.67
CA ARG A 67 8.96 6.52 4.24
C ARG A 67 9.96 6.96 3.17
N ALA A 68 9.70 6.67 1.90
CA ALA A 68 10.54 7.06 0.78
C ALA A 68 10.04 8.37 0.14
N PRO A 69 10.94 9.23 -0.37
CA PRO A 69 10.57 10.49 -1.01
C PRO A 69 9.88 10.30 -2.38
N SER A 70 10.02 9.12 -2.99
CA SER A 70 9.43 8.80 -4.30
C SER A 70 9.26 7.28 -4.48
N PRO A 71 8.41 6.85 -5.43
CA PRO A 71 8.29 5.44 -5.80
C PRO A 71 9.63 4.83 -6.23
N LEU A 72 9.91 3.61 -5.77
CA LEU A 72 11.08 2.84 -6.20
C LEU A 72 10.73 2.05 -7.47
N ILE A 73 11.59 2.15 -8.49
CA ILE A 73 11.49 1.34 -9.71
C ILE A 73 12.16 -0.01 -9.46
N CYS A 74 11.39 -1.09 -9.47
CA CYS A 74 11.88 -2.44 -9.21
C CYS A 74 12.16 -3.26 -10.49
N GLY A 75 11.82 -2.72 -11.67
CA GLY A 75 12.05 -3.35 -12.96
C GLY A 75 10.84 -3.27 -13.89
N LEU A 76 10.84 -4.09 -14.93
CA LEU A 76 9.72 -4.26 -15.85
C LEU A 76 8.76 -5.33 -15.32
N THR A 77 7.49 -5.18 -15.66
CA THR A 77 6.42 -6.15 -15.35
C THR A 77 5.36 -6.12 -16.44
N SER A 78 4.43 -7.05 -16.41
CA SER A 78 3.20 -7.03 -17.19
C SER A 78 2.05 -7.57 -16.34
N ASP A 79 0.80 -7.43 -16.79
CA ASP A 79 -0.34 -8.04 -16.09
C ASP A 79 -0.20 -9.56 -15.93
N ALA A 80 0.44 -10.23 -16.90
CA ALA A 80 0.66 -11.67 -16.88
C ALA A 80 1.77 -12.09 -15.91
N THR A 81 2.78 -11.24 -15.69
CA THR A 81 3.96 -11.57 -14.87
C THR A 81 3.96 -10.88 -13.50
N PHE A 82 3.04 -9.95 -13.25
CA PHE A 82 3.03 -9.06 -12.09
C PHE A 82 3.23 -9.77 -10.76
N LEU A 83 2.45 -10.82 -10.48
CA LEU A 83 2.56 -11.55 -9.22
C LEU A 83 3.93 -12.22 -9.03
N LYS A 84 4.52 -12.74 -10.13
CA LYS A 84 5.84 -13.36 -10.12
C LYS A 84 6.92 -12.30 -9.89
N ASP A 85 6.81 -11.16 -10.56
CA ASP A 85 7.79 -10.08 -10.49
C ASP A 85 7.78 -9.42 -9.10
N VAL A 86 6.60 -9.17 -8.52
CA VAL A 86 6.43 -8.77 -7.11
C VAL A 86 7.04 -9.80 -6.16
N GLY A 87 6.78 -11.10 -6.39
CA GLY A 87 7.34 -12.18 -5.57
C GLY A 87 8.87 -12.20 -5.56
N ASN A 88 9.53 -11.81 -6.66
CA ASN A 88 10.99 -11.68 -6.69
C ASN A 88 11.46 -10.48 -5.86
N SER A 89 10.78 -9.34 -5.94
CA SER A 89 11.07 -8.16 -5.09
C SER A 89 10.89 -8.48 -3.60
N CYS A 90 9.79 -9.15 -3.22
CA CYS A 90 9.55 -9.57 -1.84
C CYS A 90 10.65 -10.51 -1.33
N LYS A 91 11.09 -11.49 -2.13
CA LYS A 91 12.19 -12.40 -1.75
C LYS A 91 13.49 -11.65 -1.50
N ALA A 92 13.81 -10.66 -2.34
CA ALA A 92 15.00 -9.83 -2.15
C ALA A 92 14.91 -9.01 -0.84
N LEU A 93 13.74 -8.44 -0.55
CA LEU A 93 13.48 -7.70 0.68
C LEU A 93 13.60 -8.59 1.93
N MET A 94 12.95 -9.76 1.92
CA MET A 94 13.01 -10.74 3.01
C MET A 94 14.46 -11.17 3.30
N LYS A 95 15.24 -11.43 2.24
CA LYS A 95 16.67 -11.78 2.37
C LYS A 95 17.49 -10.65 2.98
N LYS A 96 17.18 -9.39 2.65
CA LYS A 96 17.92 -8.21 3.15
C LYS A 96 17.62 -7.92 4.62
N LEU A 97 16.38 -8.15 5.07
CA LEU A 97 15.93 -7.81 6.42
C LEU A 97 16.24 -8.92 7.45
N GLU A 98 16.68 -10.10 7.00
CA GLU A 98 17.04 -11.25 7.85
C GLU A 98 15.98 -11.57 8.93
N ASN A 99 14.70 -11.35 8.59
CA ASN A 99 13.55 -11.55 9.47
C ASN A 99 12.63 -12.64 8.86
N ILE A 100 11.75 -13.20 9.68
CA ILE A 100 10.71 -14.16 9.26
C ILE A 100 9.29 -13.58 9.36
N SER A 101 9.12 -12.42 10.01
CA SER A 101 7.82 -11.78 10.19
C SER A 101 7.42 -10.96 8.97
N PHE A 102 6.79 -11.63 8.00
CA PHE A 102 6.25 -11.02 6.80
C PHE A 102 4.86 -11.57 6.48
N SER A 103 4.00 -10.71 5.96
CA SER A 103 2.72 -11.07 5.35
C SER A 103 2.58 -10.37 4.01
N ALA A 104 1.87 -11.00 3.07
CA ALA A 104 1.58 -10.44 1.77
C ALA A 104 0.10 -10.64 1.43
N LEU A 105 -0.52 -9.60 0.90
CA LEU A 105 -1.92 -9.57 0.49
C LEU A 105 -2.00 -9.25 -1.00
N GLY A 106 -2.76 -10.04 -1.75
CA GLY A 106 -3.01 -9.80 -3.17
C GLY A 106 -4.41 -9.23 -3.37
N ILE A 107 -4.50 -8.03 -3.96
CA ILE A 107 -5.80 -7.48 -4.40
C ILE A 107 -6.14 -8.11 -5.74
N VAL A 108 -7.09 -9.04 -5.73
CA VAL A 108 -7.56 -9.75 -6.93
C VAL A 108 -9.01 -9.38 -7.23
N ARG A 109 -9.42 -9.53 -8.49
CA ARG A 109 -10.86 -9.52 -8.80
C ARG A 109 -11.49 -10.73 -8.14
N ALA A 110 -12.57 -10.52 -7.40
CA ALA A 110 -13.39 -11.61 -6.90
C ALA A 110 -13.93 -12.42 -8.09
N SER A 111 -13.92 -13.75 -7.97
CA SER A 111 -14.62 -14.64 -8.88
C SER A 111 -16.11 -14.27 -8.85
N GLN A 112 -16.72 -14.05 -10.02
CA GLN A 112 -18.17 -13.91 -10.11
C GLN A 112 -18.86 -15.24 -9.84
#